data_AF-A0A969HQP2-F1
#
_entry.id   AF-A0A969HQP2-F1
#
_cell.length_a   1.000
_cell.length_b   1.000
_cell.length_c   1.000
_cell.angle_alpha   90.00
_cell.angle_beta   90.00
_cell.angle_gamma   90.00
#
_symmetry.space_group_name_H-M   'P 1'
#
loop_
_entity.id
_entity.type
_entity.pdbx_description
1 polymer ?
#
loop_
_entity_poly.entity_id
_entity_poly.type
_entity_poly.pdbx_seq_one_letter_code
_entity_poly.pdbx_strand_id
1 'polypeptide(L)'
;MGLKERRIIYRIQTEQLPYRVERLKEISGVDIHYDIDWESMEAAGEELENFDYYVLNHITQAIDWLCSDPVGKQAVQQGIQKIVITTWTTRTRKKLH
;
A
#
# COMPACT_ATOMS: atom_id res chain seq x y z
N MET A 1 18.46 -5.39 6.16
CA MET A 1 18.33 -4.84 4.78
C MET A 1 19.69 -4.40 4.22
N GLY A 2 20.01 -4.73 2.97
CA GLY A 2 21.23 -4.28 2.27
C GLY A 2 21.13 -2.88 1.66
N LEU A 3 22.21 -2.39 1.03
CA LEU A 3 22.26 -1.03 0.45
C LEU A 3 21.36 -0.88 -0.79
N LYS A 4 21.23 -1.93 -1.61
CA LYS A 4 20.39 -1.91 -2.81
C LYS A 4 18.91 -1.77 -2.41
N GLU A 5 18.47 -2.58 -1.46
CA GLU A 5 17.10 -2.60 -0.93
C GLU A 5 16.75 -1.24 -0.30
N ARG A 6 17.65 -0.67 0.51
CA ARG A 6 17.44 0.66 1.10
C ARG A 6 17.26 1.75 0.05
N ARG A 7 18.00 1.71 -1.07
CA ARG A 7 17.84 2.68 -2.16
C ARG A 7 16.50 2.51 -2.88
N ILE A 8 16.06 1.27 -3.09
CA ILE A 8 14.76 0.99 -3.71
C ILE A 8 13.63 1.48 -2.80
N ILE A 9 13.69 1.17 -1.50
CA ILE A 9 12.69 1.63 -0.53
C ILE A 9 12.65 3.15 -0.45
N TYR A 10 13.80 3.81 -0.44
CA TYR A 10 13.85 5.26 -0.48
C TYR A 10 13.12 5.80 -1.72
N ARG A 11 13.38 5.26 -2.92
CA ARG A 11 12.66 5.63 -4.14
C ARG A 11 11.15 5.40 -4.01
N ILE A 12 10.74 4.25 -3.47
CA ILE A 12 9.31 3.94 -3.23
C ILE A 12 8.70 5.01 -2.31
N GLN A 13 9.38 5.36 -1.24
CA GLN A 13 8.91 6.33 -0.25
C GLN A 13 8.84 7.76 -0.78
N THR A 14 9.80 8.19 -1.60
CA THR A 14 9.88 9.58 -2.04
C THR A 14 9.14 9.86 -3.35
N GLU A 15 8.95 8.84 -4.19
CA GLU A 15 8.36 9.02 -5.52
C GLU A 15 7.03 8.29 -5.67
N GLN A 16 6.99 7.00 -5.34
CA GLN A 16 5.83 6.15 -5.67
C GLN A 16 4.69 6.29 -4.65
N LEU A 17 5.00 6.27 -3.36
CA LEU A 17 3.97 6.39 -2.32
C LEU A 17 3.22 7.72 -2.35
N PRO A 18 3.88 8.89 -2.49
CA PRO A 18 3.16 10.16 -2.56
C PRO A 18 2.19 10.20 -3.75
N TYR A 19 2.65 9.73 -4.92
CA TYR A 19 1.80 9.62 -6.11
C TYR A 19 0.58 8.72 -5.87
N ARG A 20 0.77 7.57 -5.21
CA ARG A 20 -0.31 6.63 -4.92
C ARG A 20 -1.29 7.16 -3.89
N VAL A 21 -0.81 7.85 -2.86
CA VAL A 21 -1.67 8.50 -1.84
C VAL A 21 -2.51 9.59 -2.48
N GLU A 22 -1.92 10.43 -3.34
CA GLU A 22 -2.67 11.44 -4.09
C GLU A 22 -3.73 10.80 -4.97
N ARG A 23 -3.39 9.73 -5.70
CA ARG A 23 -4.35 9.01 -6.53
C ARG A 23 -5.49 8.40 -5.72
N LEU A 24 -5.21 7.82 -4.55
CA LEU A 24 -6.23 7.31 -3.65
C LEU A 24 -7.17 8.42 -3.17
N LYS A 25 -6.63 9.61 -2.90
CA LYS A 25 -7.43 10.78 -2.51
C LYS A 25 -8.33 11.27 -3.63
N GLU A 26 -7.84 11.30 -4.87
CA GLU A 26 -8.66 11.67 -6.04
C GLU A 26 -9.86 10.74 -6.21
N ILE A 27 -9.63 9.43 -6.09
CA ILE A 27 -10.65 8.39 -6.24
C ILE A 27 -11.66 8.45 -5.10
N SER A 28 -11.17 8.36 -3.86
CA SER A 28 -12.00 8.20 -2.67
C SER A 28 -12.55 9.51 -2.11
N GLY A 29 -11.89 10.64 -2.37
CA GLY A 29 -12.20 11.94 -1.77
C GLY A 29 -11.74 12.10 -0.31
N VAL A 30 -11.00 11.13 0.24
CA VAL A 30 -10.48 11.16 1.61
C VAL A 30 -8.98 10.84 1.63
N ASP A 31 -8.31 11.28 2.69
CA ASP A 31 -6.89 10.96 2.91
C ASP A 31 -6.75 9.52 3.43
N ILE A 32 -6.21 8.64 2.59
CA ILE A 32 -5.88 7.25 2.95
C ILE A 32 -4.36 7.12 3.03
N HIS A 33 -3.86 6.68 4.18
CA HIS A 33 -2.43 6.54 4.42
C HIS A 33 -1.96 5.09 4.34
N TYR A 34 -0.74 4.89 3.84
CA TYR A 34 -0.06 3.60 3.89
C TYR A 34 0.77 3.47 5.16
N ASP A 35 0.67 2.32 5.81
CA ASP A 35 1.45 1.90 6.98
C ASP A 35 2.22 0.64 6.57
N ILE A 36 3.48 0.82 6.17
CA ILE A 36 4.28 -0.23 5.53
C ILE A 36 5.40 -0.67 6.47
N ASP A 37 5.38 -1.95 6.81
CA ASP A 37 6.42 -2.61 7.58
C ASP A 37 7.59 -3.00 6.65
N TRP A 38 8.49 -2.05 6.41
CA TRP A 38 9.70 -2.27 5.60
C TRP A 38 10.66 -3.29 6.22
N GLU A 39 10.67 -3.41 7.55
CA GLU A 39 11.50 -4.39 8.26
C GLU A 39 11.02 -5.82 7.99
N SER A 40 9.72 -6.04 7.80
CA SER A 40 9.24 -7.35 7.34
C SER A 40 9.71 -7.73 5.93
N MET A 41 10.18 -6.76 5.13
CA MET A 41 10.54 -6.98 3.71
C MET A 41 12.03 -7.22 3.47
N GLU A 42 12.84 -7.44 4.51
CA GLU A 42 14.29 -7.61 4.36
C GLU A 42 14.71 -8.74 3.40
N ALA A 43 13.87 -9.77 3.26
CA ALA A 43 14.12 -10.93 2.41
C ALA A 43 13.56 -10.81 0.98
N ALA A 44 12.84 -9.75 0.65
CA ALA A 44 12.15 -9.60 -0.64
C ALA A 44 13.10 -9.36 -1.83
N GLY A 45 14.32 -8.85 -1.58
CA GLY A 45 15.37 -8.73 -2.60
C GLY A 45 14.91 -8.00 -3.87
N GLU A 46 14.92 -8.69 -5.01
CA GLU A 46 14.51 -8.14 -6.32
C GLU A 46 12.99 -7.88 -6.43
N GLU A 47 12.17 -8.53 -5.62
CA GLU A 47 10.71 -8.34 -5.63
C GLU A 47 10.31 -6.92 -5.24
N LEU A 48 11.16 -6.23 -4.44
CA LEU A 48 10.97 -4.82 -4.08
C LEU A 48 11.00 -3.89 -5.30
N GLU A 49 11.69 -4.26 -6.38
CA GLU A 49 11.75 -3.41 -7.58
C GLU A 49 10.37 -3.26 -8.24
N ASN A 50 9.51 -4.28 -8.09
CA ASN A 50 8.17 -4.32 -8.65
C ASN A 50 7.07 -4.06 -7.61
N PHE A 51 7.43 -3.56 -6.41
CA PHE A 51 6.51 -3.32 -5.30
C PHE A 51 5.33 -2.42 -5.70
N ASP A 52 5.60 -1.34 -6.45
CA ASP A 52 4.54 -0.46 -6.93
C ASP A 52 3.56 -1.20 -7.85
N TYR A 53 4.06 -1.98 -8.81
CA TYR A 53 3.22 -2.69 -9.76
C TYR A 53 2.36 -3.75 -9.08
N TYR A 54 2.97 -4.62 -8.26
CA TYR A 54 2.26 -5.75 -7.66
C TYR A 54 1.43 -5.40 -6.44
N VAL A 55 1.78 -4.33 -5.70
CA VAL A 55 1.13 -3.98 -4.43
C VAL A 55 0.36 -2.68 -4.56
N LEU A 56 1.05 -1.55 -4.72
CA LEU A 56 0.42 -0.23 -4.64
C LEU A 56 -0.59 0.01 -5.76
N ASN A 57 -0.26 -0.38 -6.99
CA ASN A 57 -1.13 -0.23 -8.15
C ASN A 57 -2.38 -1.10 -8.05
N HIS A 58 -2.25 -2.34 -7.58
CA HIS A 58 -3.37 -3.26 -7.40
C HIS A 58 -4.32 -2.76 -6.31
N ILE A 59 -3.78 -2.25 -5.20
CA ILE A 59 -4.57 -1.61 -4.14
C ILE A 59 -5.31 -0.40 -4.69
N THR A 60 -4.63 0.44 -5.50
CA THR A 60 -5.26 1.60 -6.14
C THR A 60 -6.44 1.19 -7.03
N GLN A 61 -6.27 0.16 -7.85
CA GLN A 61 -7.35 -0.37 -8.70
C GLN A 61 -8.50 -0.97 -7.88
N ALA A 62 -8.21 -1.63 -6.76
CA ALA A 62 -9.24 -2.15 -5.87
C ALA A 62 -10.07 -1.01 -5.25
N ILE A 63 -9.44 0.07 -4.80
CA ILE A 63 -10.14 1.25 -4.27
C ILE A 63 -10.94 1.96 -5.37
N ASP A 64 -10.41 2.04 -6.59
CA ASP A 64 -11.13 2.57 -7.75
C ASP A 64 -12.40 1.78 -8.04
N TRP A 65 -12.29 0.45 -8.05
CA TRP A 65 -13.43 -0.43 -8.26
C TRP A 65 -14.48 -0.30 -7.15
N LEU A 66 -14.04 -0.23 -5.88
CA LEU A 66 -14.94 0.01 -4.74
C LEU A 66 -15.61 1.40 -4.80
N CYS A 67 -14.94 2.41 -5.37
CA CYS A 67 -15.49 3.76 -5.52
C CYS A 67 -16.29 3.95 -6.83
N SER A 68 -16.55 2.88 -7.59
CA SER A 68 -17.21 2.97 -8.90
C SER A 68 -18.68 3.42 -8.84
N ASP A 69 -19.31 3.33 -7.67
CA ASP A 69 -20.66 3.82 -7.41
C ASP A 69 -20.73 4.65 -6.11
N PRO A 70 -21.79 5.47 -5.91
CA PRO A 70 -21.90 6.33 -4.74
C PRO A 70 -21.94 5.59 -3.40
N VAL A 71 -22.55 4.40 -3.35
CA VAL A 71 -22.66 3.60 -2.12
C VAL A 71 -21.30 3.03 -1.74
N GLY A 72 -20.59 2.46 -2.71
CA GLY A 72 -19.24 1.93 -2.51
C GLY A 72 -18.24 3.02 -2.12
N LYS A 73 -18.31 4.19 -2.77
CA LYS A 73 -17.49 5.36 -2.41
C LYS A 73 -17.77 5.84 -0.98
N GLN A 74 -19.04 5.93 -0.58
CA GLN A 74 -19.40 6.30 0.79
C GLN A 74 -18.87 5.27 1.82
N ALA A 75 -18.94 3.98 1.50
CA ALA A 75 -18.41 2.93 2.37
C ALA A 75 -16.89 3.04 2.56
N VAL A 76 -16.14 3.33 1.48
CA VAL A 76 -14.69 3.58 1.56
C VAL A 76 -14.39 4.79 2.44
N GLN A 77 -15.09 5.91 2.24
CA GLN A 77 -14.89 7.14 3.00
C GLN A 77 -15.13 6.98 4.51
N GLN A 78 -16.07 6.12 4.89
CA GLN A 78 -16.42 5.88 6.28
C GLN A 78 -15.58 4.77 6.94
N GLY A 79 -15.14 3.78 6.16
CA GLY A 79 -14.53 2.55 6.66
C GLY A 79 -13.02 2.48 6.55
N ILE A 80 -12.40 3.10 5.53
CA ILE A 80 -10.97 2.95 5.25
C ILE A 80 -10.22 4.20 5.70
N GLN A 81 -9.36 4.03 6.70
CA GLN A 81 -8.50 5.10 7.22
C GLN A 81 -7.02 4.86 6.89
N LYS A 82 -6.59 3.60 6.91
CA LYS A 82 -5.21 3.22 6.61
C LYS A 82 -5.13 1.86 5.93
N ILE A 83 -4.08 1.69 5.13
CA ILE A 83 -3.75 0.44 4.46
C ILE A 83 -2.44 -0.06 5.05
N VAL A 84 -2.50 -1.21 5.72
CA VAL A 84 -1.32 -1.83 6.35
C VAL A 84 -0.73 -2.87 5.41
N ILE A 85 0.56 -2.76 5.11
CA ILE A 85 1.30 -3.71 4.27
C ILE A 85 2.41 -4.33 5.11
N THR A 86 2.34 -5.65 5.28
CA THR A 86 3.33 -6.45 5.99
C THR A 86 3.54 -7.76 5.24
N THR A 87 4.74 -8.32 5.32
CA THR A 87 4.98 -9.69 4.85
C THR A 87 4.66 -10.67 5.98
N TRP A 88 4.16 -11.84 5.61
CA TRP A 88 3.97 -12.94 6.55
C TRP A 88 5.06 -13.96 6.33
N THR A 89 5.79 -14.30 7.39
CA THR A 89 6.37 -15.65 7.48
C THR A 89 5.31 -16.55 8.10
N THR A 90 5.32 -17.86 7.81
CA THR A 90 4.29 -18.84 8.21
C THR A 90 3.98 -18.87 9.72
N ARG A 91 4.77 -18.17 10.56
CA ARG A 91 4.63 -18.08 12.02
C ARG A 91 3.75 -16.93 12.53
N THR A 92 3.46 -15.89 11.74
CA THR A 92 2.78 -14.65 12.20
C THR A 92 1.31 -14.53 11.80
N ARG A 93 0.59 -15.65 11.66
CA ARG A 93 -0.84 -15.65 11.32
C ARG A 93 -1.79 -15.12 12.41
N LYS A 94 -1.28 -14.48 13.48
CA LYS A 94 -2.08 -14.01 14.61
C LYS A 94 -2.00 -12.49 14.74
N LYS A 95 -3.18 -11.86 14.63
CA LYS A 95 -3.54 -10.48 14.97
C LYS A 95 -3.46 -9.47 13.81
N LEU A 96 -4.37 -9.61 12.85
CA LEU A 96 -5.04 -8.44 12.29
C LEU A 96 -6.44 -8.44 12.92
N HIS A 97 -6.67 -7.54 13.87
CA HIS A 97 -7.95 -7.31 14.54
C HIS A 97 -8.50 -5.96 14.09
#